data_AF-A0A965IXS2-F1
#
_entry.id   AF-A0A965IXS2-F1
#
_cell.length_a   1.000
_cell.length_b   1.000
_cell.length_c   1.000
_cell.angle_alpha   90.00
_cell.angle_beta   90.00
_cell.angle_gamma   90.00
#
_symmetry.space_group_name_H-M   'P 1'
#
loop_
_entity.id
_entity.type
_entity.pdbx_description
1 polymer ?
#
loop_
_entity_poly.entity_id
_entity_poly.type
_entity_poly.pdbx_seq_one_letter_code
_entity_poly.pdbx_strand_id
1 'polypeptide(L)'
;MKKKIGLVFLFLLLNFGALGLGRFLMGGSPAANDWYQNLAKAPWTPPGYVFGLAWTSIMICFSFYMAHLMTTANWRTFLRIYAIQWFLNVLWNPIFFQFHLIVAALFVITCLFMVVIWLGFESRKYESAYWNVLLMPYAVWLIIAISLNAYPVFY
;
A
#
# COMPACT_ATOMS: atom_id res chain seq x y z
N MET A 1 -1.34 22.20 16.74
CA MET A 1 -1.03 22.37 15.29
C MET A 1 0.39 21.91 14.92
N LYS A 2 1.46 22.42 15.55
CA LYS A 2 2.86 22.01 15.24
C LYS A 2 3.12 20.49 15.32
N LYS A 3 2.57 19.80 16.33
CA LYS A 3 2.67 18.32 16.46
C LYS A 3 2.03 17.54 15.30
N LYS A 4 0.88 17.99 14.76
CA LYS A 4 0.19 17.32 13.64
C LYS A 4 1.00 17.41 12.34
N ILE A 5 1.57 18.59 12.07
CA ILE A 5 2.40 18.82 10.88
C ILE A 5 3.64 17.92 10.91
N GLY A 6 4.31 17.81 12.06
CA GLY A 6 5.45 16.90 12.21
C GLY A 6 5.10 15.43 11.94
N LEU A 7 3.92 14.97 12.39
CA LEU A 7 3.44 13.61 12.12
C LEU A 7 3.15 13.39 10.63
N VAL A 8 2.55 14.35 9.92
CA VAL A 8 2.32 14.25 8.48
C VAL A 8 3.63 14.06 7.73
N PHE A 9 4.65 14.88 8.03
CA PHE A 9 5.98 14.74 7.41
C PHE A 9 6.63 13.40 7.74
N LEU A 10 6.50 12.92 8.97
CA LEU A 10 7.01 11.61 9.37
C LEU A 10 6.35 10.48 8.56
N PHE A 11 5.02 10.48 8.47
CA PHE A 11 4.30 9.46 7.70
C PHE A 11 4.60 9.56 6.21
N LEU A 12 4.71 10.77 5.64
CA LEU A 12 5.13 10.95 4.25
C LEU A 12 6.52 10.33 4.01
N LEU A 13 7.50 10.63 4.87
CA LEU A 13 8.83 10.05 4.77
C LEU A 13 8.82 8.53 4.85
N LEU A 14 8.06 7.96 5.80
CA LEU A 14 7.94 6.51 5.95
C LEU A 14 7.26 5.87 4.72
N ASN A 15 6.20 6.47 4.23
CA ASN A 15 5.40 5.97 3.11
C ASN A 15 6.16 6.03 1.77
N PHE A 16 6.76 7.17 1.44
CA PHE A 16 7.63 7.29 0.27
C PHE A 16 8.91 6.46 0.44
N GLY A 17 9.43 6.34 1.67
CA GLY A 17 10.53 5.43 2.00
C GLY A 17 10.19 3.97 1.72
N ALA A 18 8.97 3.52 2.03
CA ALA A 18 8.47 2.18 1.69
C ALA A 18 8.47 1.94 0.18
N LEU A 19 7.99 2.91 -0.61
CA LEU A 19 8.00 2.81 -2.07
C LEU A 19 9.43 2.75 -2.63
N GLY A 20 10.33 3.60 -2.12
CA GLY A 20 11.74 3.60 -2.50
C GLY A 20 12.45 2.30 -2.14
N LEU A 21 12.21 1.78 -0.94
CA LEU A 21 12.79 0.54 -0.46
C LEU A 21 12.22 -0.67 -1.21
N GLY A 22 10.92 -0.71 -1.48
CA GLY A 22 10.30 -1.72 -2.33
C GLY A 22 10.89 -1.73 -3.75
N ARG A 23 11.11 -0.55 -4.34
CA ARG A 23 11.77 -0.40 -5.64
C ARG A 23 13.22 -0.87 -5.63
N PHE A 24 13.95 -0.56 -4.56
CA PHE A 24 15.33 -1.02 -4.39
C PHE A 24 15.40 -2.54 -4.26
N LEU A 25 14.54 -3.14 -3.44
CA LEU A 25 14.49 -4.60 -3.23
C LEU A 25 14.08 -5.37 -4.49
N MET A 26 13.21 -4.81 -5.35
CA MET A 26 12.89 -5.45 -6.63
C MET A 26 14.00 -5.37 -7.69
N GLY A 27 15.12 -4.70 -7.41
CA GLY A 27 16.26 -4.61 -8.33
C GLY A 27 16.08 -3.67 -9.53
N GLY A 28 15.10 -2.74 -9.50
CA GLY A 28 14.94 -1.77 -10.59
C GLY A 28 13.51 -1.32 -10.83
N SER A 29 13.00 -1.54 -12.05
CA SER A 29 11.63 -1.17 -12.43
C SER A 29 10.92 -2.34 -13.11
N PRO A 30 9.58 -2.43 -13.04
CA PRO A 30 8.85 -3.49 -13.73
C PRO A 30 9.12 -3.50 -15.25
N ALA A 31 9.39 -2.32 -15.83
CA ALA A 31 9.72 -2.18 -17.25
C ALA A 31 11.06 -2.81 -17.63
N ALA A 32 12.01 -2.86 -16.69
CA ALA A 32 13.35 -3.43 -16.89
C ALA A 32 13.45 -4.90 -16.44
N ASN A 33 12.35 -5.50 -15.97
CA ASN A 33 12.32 -6.88 -15.49
C ASN A 33 11.82 -7.80 -16.61
N ASP A 34 12.74 -8.56 -17.21
CA ASP A 34 12.44 -9.47 -18.33
C ASP A 34 11.41 -10.54 -17.98
N TRP A 35 11.43 -11.05 -16.75
CA TRP A 35 10.43 -12.02 -16.29
C TRP A 35 9.03 -11.39 -16.28
N TYR A 36 8.90 -10.17 -15.77
CA TYR A 36 7.62 -9.46 -15.75
C TYR A 36 7.12 -9.11 -17.16
N GLN A 37 8.03 -8.88 -18.12
CA GLN A 37 7.64 -8.62 -19.51
C GLN A 37 7.04 -9.85 -20.18
N ASN A 38 7.55 -11.04 -19.88
CA ASN A 38 7.09 -12.31 -20.42
C ASN A 38 5.91 -12.94 -19.65
N LEU A 39 5.57 -12.39 -18.48
CA LEU A 39 4.44 -12.86 -17.67
C LEU A 39 3.10 -12.60 -18.38
N ALA A 40 2.16 -13.54 -18.26
CA ALA A 40 0.77 -13.36 -18.67
C ALA A 40 0.13 -12.24 -17.84
N LYS A 41 0.03 -11.04 -18.44
CA LYS A 41 -0.53 -9.84 -17.79
C LYS A 41 -2.01 -9.72 -18.08
N ALA A 42 -2.77 -9.23 -17.11
CA ALA A 42 -4.18 -8.94 -17.28
C ALA A 42 -4.37 -7.87 -18.38
N PRO A 43 -5.40 -7.98 -19.24
CA PRO A 43 -5.64 -7.01 -20.31
C PRO A 43 -6.01 -5.62 -19.80
N TRP A 44 -6.43 -5.50 -18.52
CA TRP A 44 -6.71 -4.23 -17.84
C TRP A 44 -5.51 -3.69 -17.05
N THR A 45 -4.29 -4.18 -17.28
CA THR A 45 -3.08 -3.64 -16.63
C THR A 45 -2.87 -2.19 -17.07
N PRO A 46 -2.94 -1.21 -16.15
CA PRO A 46 -2.82 0.19 -16.53
C PRO A 46 -1.37 0.52 -16.92
N PRO A 47 -1.14 1.64 -17.63
CA PRO A 47 0.21 2.10 -17.93
C PRO A 47 1.03 2.40 -16.67
N GLY A 48 2.36 2.28 -16.75
CA GLY A 48 3.28 2.50 -15.63
C GLY A 48 3.12 3.84 -14.90
N TYR A 49 2.78 4.92 -15.62
CA TYR A 49 2.54 6.23 -15.00
C TYR A 49 1.30 6.25 -14.09
N VAL A 50 0.28 5.43 -14.38
CA VAL A 50 -0.93 5.32 -13.55
C VAL A 50 -0.58 4.67 -12.21
N PHE A 51 0.33 3.69 -12.19
CA PHE A 51 0.83 3.11 -10.94
C PHE A 51 1.53 4.17 -10.08
N GLY A 52 2.38 5.00 -10.68
CA GLY A 52 3.06 6.08 -9.98
C GLY A 52 2.08 7.10 -9.40
N LEU A 53 1.08 7.53 -10.19
CA LEU A 53 0.05 8.47 -9.74
C LEU A 53 -0.82 7.89 -8.61
N ALA A 54 -1.26 6.64 -8.76
CA ALA A 54 -2.08 5.96 -7.76
C ALA A 54 -1.33 5.86 -6.43
N TRP A 55 -0.11 5.32 -6.43
CA TRP A 55 0.70 5.22 -5.20
C TRP A 55 1.00 6.59 -4.59
N THR A 56 1.32 7.60 -5.41
CA THR A 56 1.55 8.97 -4.91
C THR A 56 0.31 9.51 -4.18
N SER A 57 -0.88 9.36 -4.78
CA SER A 57 -2.14 9.81 -4.17
C SER A 57 -2.42 9.07 -2.85
N ILE A 58 -2.17 7.76 -2.81
CA ILE A 58 -2.34 6.93 -1.62
C ILE A 58 -1.39 7.38 -0.52
N MET A 59 -0.09 7.56 -0.82
CA MET A 59 0.90 7.95 0.19
C MET A 59 0.54 9.30 0.82
N ILE A 60 0.04 10.26 0.01
CA ILE A 60 -0.41 11.56 0.52
C ILE A 60 -1.64 11.39 1.41
N CYS A 61 -2.74 10.84 0.88
CA CYS A 61 -4.00 10.67 1.61
C CYS A 61 -3.81 9.87 2.90
N PHE A 62 -3.06 8.78 2.83
CA PHE A 62 -2.79 7.90 3.94
C PHE A 62 -1.90 8.53 5.01
N SER A 63 -0.91 9.36 4.64
CA SER A 63 -0.10 10.09 5.61
C SER A 63 -0.92 11.10 6.40
N PHE A 64 -1.80 11.84 5.73
CA PHE A 64 -2.71 12.77 6.41
C PHE A 64 -3.68 12.03 7.34
N TYR A 65 -4.24 10.91 6.86
CA TYR A 65 -5.12 10.05 7.65
C TYR A 65 -4.44 9.55 8.93
N MET A 66 -3.24 8.96 8.81
CA MET A 66 -2.49 8.44 9.95
C MET A 66 -2.04 9.54 10.91
N ALA A 67 -1.59 10.68 10.41
CA ALA A 67 -1.19 11.81 11.25
C ALA A 67 -2.37 12.35 12.07
N HIS A 68 -3.58 12.37 11.51
CA HIS A 68 -4.78 12.76 12.24
C HIS A 68 -5.17 11.71 13.28
N LEU A 69 -5.25 10.44 12.88
CA LEU A 69 -5.64 9.32 13.75
C LEU A 69 -4.72 9.15 14.97
N MET A 70 -3.43 9.45 14.82
CA MET A 70 -2.45 9.42 15.92
C MET A 70 -2.69 10.47 17.01
N THR A 71 -3.48 11.50 16.74
CA THR A 71 -3.76 12.58 17.71
C THR A 71 -5.03 12.40 18.51
N THR A 72 -5.88 11.47 18.11
CA THR A 72 -7.25 11.33 18.62
C THR A 72 -7.52 9.95 19.19
N ALA A 73 -6.77 8.94 18.75
CA ALA A 73 -6.97 7.57 19.15
C ALA A 73 -5.82 7.03 20.02
N ASN A 74 -5.94 5.78 20.48
CA ASN A 74 -4.85 5.08 21.15
C ASN A 74 -3.70 4.81 20.15
N TRP A 75 -2.74 5.73 20.10
CA TRP A 75 -1.64 5.75 19.14
C TRP A 75 -0.87 4.43 19.05
N ARG A 76 -0.74 3.68 20.15
CA ARG A 76 0.01 2.41 20.17
C ARG A 76 -0.67 1.31 19.36
N THR A 77 -1.99 1.27 19.35
CA THR A 77 -2.72 0.26 18.57
C THR A 77 -2.57 0.58 17.09
N PHE A 78 -2.89 1.80 16.68
CA PHE A 78 -2.80 2.22 15.28
C PHE A 78 -1.37 2.18 14.73
N LEU A 79 -0.36 2.39 15.57
CA LEU A 79 1.04 2.30 15.15
C LEU A 79 1.43 0.85 14.83
N ARG A 80 0.93 -0.13 15.60
CA ARG A 80 1.14 -1.55 15.30
C ARG A 80 0.47 -1.96 13.99
N ILE A 81 -0.78 -1.50 13.78
CA ILE A 81 -1.50 -1.77 12.53
C ILE A 81 -0.75 -1.16 11.34
N TYR A 82 -0.31 0.09 11.47
CA TYR A 82 0.49 0.77 10.46
C TYR A 82 1.81 0.05 10.18
N ALA A 83 2.54 -0.39 11.21
CA ALA A 83 3.80 -1.11 11.03
C ALA A 83 3.60 -2.42 10.25
N ILE A 84 2.54 -3.19 10.56
CA ILE A 84 2.19 -4.41 9.82
C ILE A 84 1.83 -4.07 8.37
N GLN A 85 0.99 -3.06 8.16
CA GLN A 85 0.61 -2.59 6.83
C GLN A 85 1.83 -2.15 6.01
N TRP A 86 2.72 -1.38 6.60
CA TRP A 86 3.94 -0.89 5.97
C TRP A 86 4.87 -2.04 5.59
N PHE A 87 5.07 -2.99 6.51
CA PHE A 87 5.87 -4.18 6.26
C PHE A 87 5.32 -5.02 5.11
N LEU A 88 4.01 -5.31 5.11
CA LEU A 88 3.36 -6.08 4.04
C LEU A 88 3.44 -5.35 2.68
N ASN A 89 3.31 -4.02 2.68
CA ASN A 89 3.41 -3.21 1.47
C ASN A 89 4.81 -3.30 0.83
N VAL A 90 5.86 -3.18 1.66
CA VAL A 90 7.24 -3.33 1.20
C VAL A 90 7.51 -4.77 0.76
N LEU A 91 7.10 -5.75 1.56
CA LEU A 91 7.36 -7.17 1.37
C LEU A 91 6.77 -7.71 0.07
N TRP A 92 5.66 -7.15 -0.40
CA TRP A 92 5.03 -7.56 -1.65
C TRP A 92 5.95 -7.42 -2.87
N ASN A 93 6.70 -6.32 -2.97
CA ASN A 93 7.57 -6.04 -4.13
C ASN A 93 8.63 -7.12 -4.39
N PRO A 94 9.51 -7.50 -3.43
CA PRO A 94 10.50 -8.54 -3.66
C PRO A 94 9.86 -9.91 -3.88
N ILE A 95 8.78 -10.26 -3.18
CA ILE A 95 8.09 -11.55 -3.38
C ILE A 95 7.59 -11.69 -4.82
N PHE A 96 7.00 -10.63 -5.37
CA PHE A 96 6.47 -10.64 -6.73
C PHE A 96 7.56 -10.54 -7.79
N PHE A 97 8.42 -9.52 -7.71
CA PHE A 97 9.35 -9.18 -8.79
C PHE A 97 10.72 -9.87 -8.71
N GLN A 98 11.20 -10.22 -7.51
CA GLN A 98 12.53 -10.81 -7.33
C GLN A 98 12.45 -12.33 -7.17
N PHE A 99 11.55 -12.81 -6.31
CA PHE A 99 11.38 -14.24 -6.05
C PHE A 99 10.40 -14.92 -7.01
N HIS A 100 9.67 -14.15 -7.83
CA HIS A 100 8.69 -14.65 -8.80
C HIS A 100 7.59 -15.54 -8.18
N LEU A 101 7.34 -15.40 -6.87
CA LEU A 101 6.37 -16.20 -6.12
C LEU A 101 4.99 -15.56 -6.21
N ILE A 102 4.35 -15.64 -7.37
CA ILE A 102 3.06 -14.99 -7.66
C ILE A 102 1.95 -15.36 -6.66
N VAL A 103 1.84 -16.63 -6.26
CA VAL A 103 0.84 -17.07 -5.27
C VAL A 103 1.10 -16.49 -3.88
N ALA A 104 2.37 -16.46 -3.46
CA ALA A 104 2.75 -15.86 -2.18
C ALA A 104 2.53 -14.34 -2.20
N ALA A 105 2.82 -13.68 -3.32
CA ALA A 105 2.56 -12.26 -3.52
C ALA A 105 1.05 -11.96 -3.45
N LEU A 106 0.21 -12.81 -4.05
CA LEU A 106 -1.24 -12.71 -3.97
C LEU A 106 -1.74 -12.82 -2.51
N PHE A 107 -1.18 -13.76 -1.74
CA PHE A 107 -1.50 -13.88 -0.31
C PHE A 107 -1.10 -12.61 0.46
N VAL A 108 0.11 -12.10 0.24
CA VAL A 108 0.64 -10.91 0.92
C VAL A 108 -0.22 -9.67 0.63
N ILE A 109 -0.58 -9.44 -0.63
CA ILE A 109 -1.41 -8.27 -1.00
C ILE A 109 -2.85 -8.39 -0.50
N THR A 110 -3.37 -9.61 -0.41
CA THR A 110 -4.69 -9.86 0.19
C THR A 110 -4.65 -9.60 1.70
N CYS A 111 -3.61 -10.06 2.41
CA CYS A 111 -3.39 -9.73 3.81
C CYS A 111 -3.25 -8.22 4.03
N LEU A 112 -2.50 -7.53 3.16
CA LEU A 112 -2.37 -6.07 3.19
C LEU A 112 -3.74 -5.39 3.08
N PHE A 113 -4.58 -5.83 2.14
CA PHE A 113 -5.93 -5.33 1.98
C PHE A 113 -6.78 -5.54 3.25
N MET A 114 -6.74 -6.73 3.85
CA MET A 114 -7.45 -6.99 5.11
C MET A 114 -6.99 -6.06 6.24
N VAL A 115 -5.68 -5.80 6.35
CA VAL A 115 -5.13 -4.89 7.36
C VAL A 115 -5.60 -3.45 7.13
N VAL A 116 -5.63 -2.98 5.88
CA VAL A 116 -6.12 -1.63 5.54
C VAL A 116 -7.61 -1.47 5.82
N ILE A 117 -8.42 -2.48 5.49
CA ILE A 117 -9.86 -2.50 5.80
C ILE A 117 -10.08 -2.54 7.31
N TRP A 118 -9.33 -3.38 8.03
CA TRP A 118 -9.40 -3.46 9.49
C TRP A 118 -9.01 -2.14 10.17
N LEU A 119 -7.98 -1.46 9.69
CA LEU A 119 -7.61 -0.11 10.13
C LEU A 119 -8.78 0.88 9.98
N GLY A 120 -9.47 0.84 8.83
CA GLY A 120 -10.64 1.65 8.55
C GLY A 120 -11.84 1.33 9.45
N PHE A 121 -12.02 0.08 9.87
CA PHE A 121 -13.06 -0.31 10.83
C PHE A 121 -12.72 0.10 12.26
N GLU A 122 -11.49 -0.16 12.70
CA GLU A 122 -11.06 0.11 14.08
C GLU A 122 -11.02 1.61 14.38
N SER A 123 -10.65 2.42 13.38
CA SER A 123 -10.64 3.89 13.49
C SER A 123 -12.03 4.51 13.66
N ARG A 124 -13.13 3.86 13.23
CA ARG A 124 -14.51 4.38 13.41
C ARG A 124 -14.88 4.60 14.86
N LYS A 125 -14.21 3.91 15.80
CA LYS A 125 -14.42 4.10 17.25
C LYS A 125 -13.89 5.43 17.77
N TYR A 126 -12.95 6.04 17.04
CA TYR A 126 -12.19 7.21 17.46
C TYR A 126 -12.38 8.41 16.53
N GLU A 127 -12.90 8.20 15.32
CA GLU A 127 -12.99 9.21 14.27
C GLU A 127 -14.29 9.14 13.47
N SER A 128 -14.69 10.30 12.94
CA SER A 128 -15.83 10.41 12.03
C SER A 128 -15.55 9.69 10.70
N ALA A 129 -16.61 9.11 10.11
CA ALA A 129 -16.56 8.44 8.82
C ALA A 129 -15.95 9.29 7.68
N TYR A 130 -15.98 10.62 7.82
CA TYR A 130 -15.35 11.54 6.88
C TYR A 130 -13.85 11.29 6.70
N TRP A 131 -13.10 11.05 7.77
CA TRP A 131 -11.65 10.82 7.66
C TRP A 131 -11.32 9.49 6.98
N ASN A 132 -12.21 8.50 7.08
CA ASN A 132 -12.06 7.21 6.40
C ASN A 132 -12.19 7.32 4.88
N VAL A 133 -12.69 8.43 4.34
CA VAL A 133 -12.67 8.68 2.88
C VAL A 133 -11.23 8.72 2.36
N LEU A 134 -10.26 9.16 3.16
CA LEU A 134 -8.83 9.18 2.78
C LEU A 134 -8.22 7.78 2.64
N LEU A 135 -8.85 6.74 3.20
CA LEU A 135 -8.48 5.34 2.99
C LEU A 135 -9.04 4.75 1.70
N MET A 136 -10.09 5.35 1.12
CA MET A 136 -10.75 4.80 -0.08
C MET A 136 -9.81 4.67 -1.29
N PRO A 137 -8.96 5.67 -1.62
CA PRO A 137 -8.00 5.52 -2.72
C PRO A 137 -7.10 4.29 -2.51
N TYR A 138 -6.73 4.01 -1.26
CA TYR A 138 -5.90 2.86 -0.94
C TYR A 138 -6.65 1.54 -1.12
N ALA A 139 -7.87 1.44 -0.55
CA ALA A 139 -8.68 0.24 -0.68
C ALA A 139 -9.02 -0.10 -2.14
N VAL A 140 -9.41 0.90 -2.94
CA VAL A 140 -9.72 0.74 -4.36
C VAL A 140 -8.49 0.25 -5.12
N TRP A 141 -7.33 0.86 -4.87
CA TRP A 141 -6.09 0.45 -5.53
C TRP A 141 -5.67 -0.97 -5.16
N LEU A 142 -5.85 -1.39 -3.92
CA LEU A 142 -5.54 -2.76 -3.50
C LEU A 142 -6.46 -3.79 -4.16
N ILE A 143 -7.74 -3.47 -4.40
CA ILE A 143 -8.64 -4.35 -5.17
C ILE A 143 -8.11 -4.53 -6.59
N ILE A 144 -7.70 -3.43 -7.25
CA ILE A 144 -7.10 -3.48 -8.57
C ILE A 144 -5.82 -4.32 -8.53
N ALA A 145 -4.93 -4.07 -7.57
CA ALA A 145 -3.66 -4.77 -7.46
C ALA A 145 -3.82 -6.28 -7.16
N ILE A 146 -4.80 -6.67 -6.34
CA ILE A 146 -5.19 -8.07 -6.15
C ILE A 146 -5.63 -8.68 -7.48
N SER A 147 -6.50 -7.99 -8.24
CA SER A 147 -6.97 -8.50 -9.55
C SER A 147 -5.83 -8.70 -10.56
N LEU A 148 -4.84 -7.79 -10.57
CA LEU A 148 -3.69 -7.85 -11.45
C LEU A 148 -2.73 -8.99 -11.07
N ASN A 149 -2.57 -9.26 -9.78
CA ASN A 149 -1.74 -10.36 -9.27
C ASN A 149 -2.44 -11.72 -9.42
N ALA A 150 -3.77 -11.75 -9.27
CA ALA A 150 -4.56 -12.97 -9.44
C ALA A 150 -4.54 -13.47 -10.89
N TYR A 151 -4.50 -12.58 -11.89
CA TYR A 151 -4.52 -12.97 -13.30
C TYR A 151 -3.44 -14.01 -13.68
N PRO A 152 -2.12 -13.75 -13.47
CA PRO A 152 -1.07 -14.74 -13.78
C PRO A 152 -1.10 -16.00 -12.90
N VAL A 153 -1.89 -16.01 -11.81
CA VAL A 153 -2.07 -17.21 -10.97
C VAL A 153 -3.08 -18.16 -11.60
N PHE A 154 -4.08 -17.65 -12.32
CA PHE A 154 -5.17 -18.43 -12.91
C PHE A 154 -5.05 -18.65 -14.42
N TYR A 155 -4.19 -17.89 -15.11
CA TYR A 155 -3.97 -17.94 -16.56
C TYR A 155 -2.48 -17.89 -16.88
#